data_AF-A0A3C1SLI0-F1
#
_entry.id   AF-A0A3C1SLI0-F1
#
_cell.length_a   1.000
_cell.length_b   1.000
_cell.length_c   1.000
_cell.angle_alpha   90.00
_cell.angle_beta   90.00
_cell.angle_gamma   90.00
#
_symmetry.space_group_name_H-M   'P 1'
#
loop_
_entity.id
_entity.type
_entity.pdbx_description
1 polymer ?
#
loop_
_entity_poly.entity_id
_entity_poly.type
_entity_poly.pdbx_seq_one_letter_code
_entity_poly.pdbx_strand_id
1 'polypeptide(L)'
;VTLWNIGSVQFRVPSEEEIEKAKQLVLWQELELDEKTLTVFLPHEGMRLDLGAIAKGYAADCLTEILKANNVSAAVINLGGNVCVYGTKAQGQAWTVGIKNPLLPHKEPLLVARLFSEQWGSEISVVTSGAYERFSHTEDNMLYHHIINAQTGYPSDPACLSATIICSSSMDADALSTIAFMYGSERFLKSVFAQKCEAVFVELDGSVTATKKLSTTISSYSDTQPVRISFK
;
A
#
# COMPACT_ATOMS: atom_id res chain seq x y z
N VAL A 1 -2.19 5.41 16.12
CA VAL A 1 -1.74 6.40 15.12
C VAL A 1 -1.72 7.83 15.66
N THR A 2 -2.83 8.38 16.16
CA THR A 2 -2.90 9.79 16.61
C THR A 2 -1.86 10.16 17.69
N LEU A 3 -1.53 9.27 18.63
CA LEU A 3 -0.51 9.55 19.64
C LEU A 3 0.86 9.93 19.03
N TRP A 4 1.24 9.27 17.94
CA TRP A 4 2.54 9.44 17.30
C TRP A 4 2.61 10.71 16.44
N ASN A 5 1.49 11.13 15.80
CA ASN A 5 1.43 12.32 14.94
C ASN A 5 2.57 12.42 13.89
N ILE A 6 3.09 11.28 13.42
CA ILE A 6 4.22 11.19 12.47
C ILE A 6 3.91 11.98 11.19
N GLY A 7 4.91 12.65 10.64
CA GLY A 7 4.80 13.51 9.46
C GLY A 7 4.05 14.82 9.70
N SER A 8 3.79 15.19 10.96
CA SER A 8 3.21 16.48 11.33
C SER A 8 4.17 17.27 12.23
N VAL A 9 3.92 18.58 12.35
CA VAL A 9 4.63 19.46 13.30
C VAL A 9 4.36 19.11 14.77
N GLN A 10 3.34 18.28 15.04
CA GLN A 10 2.99 17.79 16.37
C GLN A 10 3.59 16.40 16.68
N PHE A 11 4.50 15.92 15.83
CA PHE A 11 5.22 14.68 16.07
C PHE A 11 5.92 14.71 17.42
N ARG A 12 5.75 13.63 18.17
CA ARG A 12 6.53 13.32 19.37
C ARG A 12 6.60 11.82 19.55
N VAL A 13 7.63 11.35 20.26
CA VAL A 13 7.69 9.96 20.72
C VAL A 13 6.80 9.86 21.97
N PRO A 14 5.72 9.05 21.95
CA PRO A 14 4.87 8.86 23.11
C PRO A 14 5.60 8.08 24.22
N SER A 15 5.17 8.25 25.47
CA SER A 15 5.69 7.42 26.56
C SER A 15 5.14 6.00 26.47
N GLU A 16 5.83 5.04 27.09
CA GLU A 16 5.37 3.65 27.18
C GLU A 16 3.98 3.55 27.83
N GLU A 17 3.71 4.36 28.86
CA GLU A 17 2.40 4.42 29.51
C GLU A 17 1.28 4.89 28.55
N GLU A 18 1.56 5.90 27.72
CA GLU A 18 0.61 6.38 26.72
C GLU A 18 0.33 5.31 25.65
N ILE A 19 1.37 4.60 25.22
CA ILE A 19 1.27 3.52 24.24
C ILE A 19 0.43 2.36 24.80
N GLU A 20 0.72 1.90 26.01
CA GLU A 20 -0.04 0.82 26.64
C GLU A 20 -1.51 1.18 26.85
N LYS A 21 -1.82 2.42 27.28
CA LYS A 21 -3.21 2.89 27.37
C LYS A 21 -3.91 2.91 26.02
N ALA A 22 -3.25 3.37 24.95
CA ALA A 22 -3.86 3.39 23.63
C ALA A 22 -4.03 2.01 23.02
N LYS A 23 -3.12 1.06 23.26
CA LYS A 23 -3.23 -0.33 22.79
C LYS A 23 -4.46 -1.03 23.32
N GLN A 24 -4.87 -0.73 24.56
CA GLN A 24 -6.10 -1.26 25.15
C GLN A 24 -7.36 -0.83 24.38
N LEU A 25 -7.28 0.21 23.53
CA LEU A 25 -8.39 0.68 22.70
C LEU A 25 -8.32 0.17 21.25
N VAL A 26 -7.33 -0.66 20.88
CA VAL A 26 -7.18 -1.24 19.54
C VAL A 26 -7.90 -2.59 19.47
N LEU A 27 -9.22 -2.57 19.70
CA LEU A 27 -10.08 -3.74 19.83
C LEU A 27 -10.98 -3.92 18.59
N TRP A 28 -10.39 -4.04 17.40
CA TRP A 28 -11.15 -4.09 16.14
C TRP A 28 -12.16 -5.24 16.05
N GLN A 29 -11.95 -6.30 16.82
CA GLN A 29 -12.86 -7.46 16.92
C GLN A 29 -14.13 -7.15 17.70
N GLU A 30 -14.13 -6.07 18.49
CA GLU A 30 -15.28 -5.59 19.25
C GLU A 30 -16.05 -4.50 18.51
N LEU A 31 -15.64 -4.18 17.28
CA LEU A 31 -16.42 -3.31 16.40
C LEU A 31 -17.76 -3.99 16.07
N GLU A 32 -18.87 -3.33 16.39
CA GLU A 32 -20.20 -3.82 16.05
C GLU A 32 -20.65 -3.22 14.72
N LEU A 33 -20.94 -4.09 13.76
CA LEU A 33 -21.43 -3.73 12.42
C LEU A 33 -22.82 -4.34 12.22
N ASP A 34 -23.81 -3.49 11.93
CA ASP A 34 -25.14 -3.93 11.49
C ASP A 34 -25.30 -3.61 10.00
N GLU A 35 -25.23 -4.65 9.17
CA GLU A 35 -25.38 -4.54 7.71
C GLU A 35 -26.81 -4.18 7.27
N LYS A 36 -27.82 -4.50 8.09
CA LYS A 36 -29.22 -4.21 7.74
C LYS A 36 -29.56 -2.75 7.96
N THR A 37 -29.05 -2.16 9.04
CA THR A 37 -29.28 -0.75 9.37
C THR A 37 -28.15 0.16 8.92
N LEU A 38 -27.04 -0.40 8.42
CA LEU A 38 -25.81 0.31 8.05
C LEU A 38 -25.25 1.15 9.21
N THR A 39 -25.27 0.60 10.41
CA THR A 39 -24.75 1.27 11.61
C THR A 39 -23.44 0.65 12.09
N VAL A 40 -22.55 1.51 12.58
CA VAL A 40 -21.25 1.14 13.17
C VAL A 40 -21.23 1.62 14.61
N PHE A 41 -20.95 0.73 15.56
CA PHE A 41 -20.84 1.07 16.97
C PHE A 41 -19.46 0.70 17.52
N LEU A 42 -18.87 1.65 18.25
CA LEU A 42 -17.58 1.53 18.93
C LEU A 42 -17.88 1.40 20.43
N PRO A 43 -17.86 0.19 21.01
CA PRO A 43 -18.36 -0.02 22.37
C PRO A 43 -17.48 0.59 23.47
N HIS A 44 -16.23 0.91 23.16
CA HIS A 44 -15.27 1.44 24.12
C HIS A 44 -15.06 2.94 23.93
N GLU A 45 -15.28 3.69 25.01
CA GLU A 45 -14.97 5.12 25.02
C GLU A 45 -13.50 5.36 24.67
N GLY A 46 -13.25 6.27 23.72
CA GLY A 46 -11.90 6.57 23.23
C GLY A 46 -11.41 5.68 22.09
N MET A 47 -12.10 4.58 21.75
CA MET A 47 -11.82 3.80 20.54
C MET A 47 -12.01 4.67 19.29
N ARG A 48 -11.14 4.48 18.29
CA ARG A 48 -11.15 5.27 17.04
C ARG A 48 -10.88 4.38 15.84
N LEU A 49 -11.55 4.68 14.73
CA LEU A 49 -11.24 4.11 13.43
C LEU A 49 -10.19 4.97 12.73
N ASP A 50 -9.20 4.31 12.15
CA ASP A 50 -8.24 4.91 11.22
C ASP A 50 -8.29 4.12 9.92
N LEU A 51 -8.75 4.76 8.85
CA LEU A 51 -8.93 4.16 7.54
C LEU A 51 -7.80 4.55 6.57
N GLY A 52 -6.69 5.12 7.05
CA GLY A 52 -5.62 5.65 6.20
C GLY A 52 -4.97 4.63 5.25
N ALA A 53 -4.99 3.35 5.65
CA ALA A 53 -4.42 2.23 4.90
C ALA A 53 -5.42 1.53 3.94
N ILE A 54 -6.64 2.06 3.77
CA ILE A 54 -7.66 1.46 2.88
C ILE A 54 -8.53 2.49 2.15
N ALA A 55 -8.64 3.71 2.68
CA ALA A 55 -9.55 4.73 2.18
C ALA A 55 -9.22 5.23 0.78
N LYS A 56 -7.93 5.30 0.41
CA LYS A 56 -7.54 5.76 -0.94
C LYS A 56 -7.90 4.70 -1.97
N GLY A 57 -7.67 3.44 -1.63
CA GLY A 57 -8.12 2.31 -2.43
C GLY A 57 -9.62 2.33 -2.68
N TYR A 58 -10.41 2.44 -1.61
CA TYR A 58 -11.88 2.55 -1.72
C TYR A 58 -12.31 3.74 -2.59
N ALA A 59 -11.72 4.92 -2.39
CA ALA A 59 -12.03 6.10 -3.19
C ALA A 59 -11.70 5.90 -4.68
N ALA A 60 -10.60 5.21 -5.00
CA ALA A 60 -10.24 4.88 -6.39
C ALA A 60 -11.25 3.91 -7.03
N ASP A 61 -11.76 2.94 -6.27
CA ASP A 61 -12.81 2.04 -6.74
C ASP A 61 -14.12 2.80 -6.99
N CYS A 62 -14.53 3.68 -6.07
CA CYS A 62 -15.71 4.55 -6.28
C CYS A 62 -15.56 5.46 -7.50
N LEU A 63 -14.39 6.05 -7.73
CA LEU A 63 -14.12 6.86 -8.92
C LEU A 63 -14.23 6.03 -10.19
N THR A 64 -13.73 4.79 -10.19
CA THR A 64 -13.88 3.85 -11.31
C THR A 64 -15.36 3.61 -11.64
N GLU A 65 -16.21 3.37 -10.63
CA GLU A 65 -17.65 3.20 -10.82
C GLU A 65 -18.33 4.46 -11.37
N ILE A 66 -17.95 5.65 -10.89
CA ILE A 66 -18.45 6.92 -11.42
C ILE A 66 -18.08 7.08 -12.90
N LEU A 67 -16.84 6.75 -13.28
CA LEU A 67 -16.37 6.84 -14.66
C LEU A 67 -17.12 5.88 -15.58
N LYS A 68 -17.35 4.64 -15.13
CA LYS A 68 -18.19 3.64 -15.82
C LYS A 68 -19.60 4.17 -16.06
N ALA A 69 -20.24 4.71 -15.01
CA ALA A 69 -21.59 5.26 -15.11
C ALA A 69 -21.70 6.44 -16.10
N ASN A 70 -20.59 7.13 -16.37
CA ASN A 70 -20.49 8.23 -17.33
C ASN A 70 -19.94 7.80 -18.71
N ASN A 71 -19.90 6.50 -19.02
CA ASN A 71 -19.43 5.95 -20.29
C ASN A 71 -17.98 6.33 -20.67
N VAL A 72 -17.13 6.57 -19.67
CA VAL A 72 -15.69 6.73 -19.90
C VAL A 72 -15.12 5.36 -20.28
N SER A 73 -14.40 5.27 -21.39
CA SER A 73 -13.89 3.99 -21.90
C SER A 73 -12.56 3.56 -21.30
N ALA A 74 -11.75 4.53 -20.83
CA ALA A 74 -10.45 4.28 -20.23
C ALA A 74 -10.01 5.47 -19.37
N ALA A 75 -9.33 5.20 -18.25
CA ALA A 75 -8.84 6.24 -17.34
C ALA A 75 -7.61 5.78 -16.54
N VAL A 76 -6.86 6.77 -16.04
CA VAL A 76 -5.86 6.59 -14.99
C VAL A 76 -6.29 7.41 -13.79
N ILE A 77 -6.45 6.76 -12.65
CA ILE A 77 -6.77 7.38 -11.36
C ILE A 77 -5.51 7.31 -10.51
N ASN A 78 -5.09 8.43 -9.95
CA ASN A 78 -3.93 8.48 -9.04
C ASN A 78 -4.28 9.29 -7.80
N LEU A 79 -4.41 8.59 -6.67
CA LEU A 79 -4.71 9.19 -5.37
C LEU A 79 -3.47 9.10 -4.47
N GLY A 80 -2.53 10.01 -4.68
CA GLY A 80 -1.31 10.09 -3.86
C GLY A 80 -0.41 8.86 -3.98
N GLY A 81 -0.26 8.31 -5.19
CA GLY A 81 0.53 7.10 -5.46
C GLY A 81 -0.28 5.80 -5.46
N ASN A 82 -1.53 5.82 -4.98
CA ASN A 82 -2.48 4.75 -5.22
C ASN A 82 -3.00 4.86 -6.66
N VAL A 83 -2.42 4.08 -7.58
CA VAL A 83 -2.74 4.15 -9.01
C VAL A 83 -3.73 3.05 -9.38
N CYS A 84 -4.85 3.42 -10.00
CA CYS A 84 -5.76 2.49 -10.67
C CYS A 84 -5.86 2.83 -12.15
N VAL A 85 -5.71 1.83 -13.01
CA VAL A 85 -5.94 1.97 -14.45
C VAL A 85 -7.21 1.21 -14.82
N TYR A 86 -8.09 1.90 -15.54
CA TYR A 86 -9.40 1.40 -15.93
C TYR A 86 -9.54 1.40 -17.46
N GLY A 87 -10.19 0.37 -17.98
CA GLY A 87 -10.45 0.17 -19.40
C GLY A 87 -9.22 -0.32 -20.16
N THR A 88 -9.29 -0.19 -21.48
CA THR A 88 -8.21 -0.55 -22.39
C THR A 88 -7.59 0.71 -22.96
N LYS A 89 -6.28 0.86 -22.78
CA LYS A 89 -5.54 1.97 -23.40
C LYS A 89 -5.68 1.92 -24.92
N ALA A 90 -5.66 3.08 -25.56
CA ALA A 90 -5.83 3.21 -27.00
C ALA A 90 -4.96 2.21 -27.78
N GLN A 91 -5.52 1.63 -28.83
CA GLN A 91 -4.85 0.66 -29.71
C GLN A 91 -4.40 -0.65 -29.00
N GLY A 92 -5.03 -1.03 -27.89
CA GLY A 92 -4.72 -2.28 -27.18
C GLY A 92 -3.37 -2.26 -26.46
N GLN A 93 -2.79 -1.08 -26.26
CA GLN A 93 -1.49 -0.96 -25.59
C GLN A 93 -1.59 -1.31 -24.10
N ALA A 94 -0.47 -1.74 -23.52
CA ALA A 94 -0.38 -1.89 -22.07
C ALA A 94 -0.48 -0.54 -21.35
N TRP A 95 -1.17 -0.56 -20.21
CA TRP A 95 -0.97 0.46 -19.19
C TRP A 95 0.46 0.39 -18.67
N THR A 96 1.08 1.54 -18.43
CA THR A 96 2.47 1.64 -17.98
C THR A 96 2.48 2.37 -16.66
N VAL A 97 2.76 1.66 -15.58
CA VAL A 97 2.76 2.22 -14.22
C VAL A 97 4.17 2.11 -13.64
N GLY A 98 4.72 3.24 -13.21
CA GLY A 98 6.03 3.29 -12.57
C GLY A 98 5.95 2.85 -11.10
N ILE A 99 6.93 2.06 -10.66
CA ILE A 99 7.13 1.71 -9.24
C ILE A 99 8.32 2.52 -8.75
N LYS A 100 8.08 3.36 -7.74
CA LYS A 100 9.03 4.34 -7.22
C LYS A 100 10.27 3.67 -6.62
N ASN A 101 11.42 4.36 -6.73
CA ASN A 101 12.64 3.94 -6.06
C ASN A 101 12.60 4.40 -4.60
N PRO A 102 12.56 3.50 -3.60
CA PRO A 102 12.51 3.89 -2.19
C PRO A 102 13.79 4.57 -1.71
N LEU A 103 14.93 4.30 -2.35
CA LEU A 103 16.24 4.90 -2.03
C LEU A 103 16.42 6.28 -2.68
N LEU A 104 15.68 6.55 -3.76
CA LEU A 104 15.76 7.78 -4.54
C LEU A 104 14.34 8.26 -4.90
N PRO A 105 13.50 8.58 -3.90
CA PRO A 105 12.05 8.80 -4.10
C PRO A 105 11.72 10.02 -4.97
N HIS A 106 12.65 10.96 -5.14
CA HIS A 106 12.47 12.17 -5.96
C HIS A 106 13.06 12.03 -7.38
N LYS A 107 13.49 10.83 -7.76
CA LYS A 107 14.04 10.55 -9.09
C LYS A 107 13.07 9.69 -9.90
N GLU A 108 13.56 9.22 -11.04
CA GLU A 108 12.86 8.28 -11.91
C GLU A 108 12.44 6.99 -11.16
N PRO A 109 11.36 6.33 -11.58
CA PRO A 109 10.94 5.04 -11.04
C PRO A 109 12.08 4.01 -11.05
N LEU A 110 12.04 3.05 -10.13
CA LEU A 110 12.94 1.90 -10.14
C LEU A 110 12.53 0.89 -11.21
N LEU A 111 11.23 0.61 -11.27
CA LEU A 111 10.64 -0.41 -12.15
C LEU A 111 9.45 0.16 -12.91
N VAL A 112 9.03 -0.56 -13.94
CA VAL A 112 7.82 -0.30 -14.71
C VAL A 112 6.99 -1.57 -14.82
N ALA A 113 5.70 -1.47 -14.56
CA ALA A 113 4.69 -2.49 -14.82
C ALA A 113 3.98 -2.21 -16.14
N ARG A 114 4.05 -3.14 -17.10
CA ARG A 114 3.33 -3.11 -18.38
C ARG A 114 2.11 -4.03 -18.33
N LEU A 115 0.96 -3.46 -18.01
CA LEU A 115 -0.26 -4.18 -17.65
C LEU A 115 -1.25 -4.20 -18.83
N PHE A 116 -1.38 -5.35 -19.49
CA PHE A 116 -2.34 -5.55 -20.58
C PHE A 116 -3.70 -5.97 -20.03
N SER A 117 -4.77 -5.27 -20.45
CA SER A 117 -6.14 -5.57 -19.98
C SER A 117 -6.57 -7.01 -20.27
N GLU A 118 -6.09 -7.62 -21.36
CA GLU A 118 -6.39 -9.02 -21.70
C GLU A 118 -5.85 -10.03 -20.68
N GLN A 119 -4.78 -9.67 -19.95
CA GLN A 119 -4.13 -10.55 -18.96
C GLN A 119 -4.59 -10.25 -17.52
N TRP A 120 -4.96 -9.00 -17.26
CA TRP A 120 -5.19 -8.47 -15.91
C TRP A 120 -6.63 -8.02 -15.66
N GLY A 121 -7.47 -7.98 -16.70
CA GLY A 121 -8.81 -7.40 -16.64
C GLY A 121 -8.82 -5.91 -16.97
N SER A 122 -10.01 -5.32 -16.98
CA SER A 122 -10.21 -3.90 -17.28
C SER A 122 -9.92 -2.97 -16.09
N GLU A 123 -9.65 -3.51 -14.91
CA GLU A 123 -9.42 -2.75 -13.68
C GLU A 123 -8.19 -3.31 -13.00
N ILE A 124 -7.17 -2.47 -12.87
CA ILE A 124 -5.87 -2.89 -12.36
C ILE A 124 -5.36 -1.80 -11.44
N SER A 125 -5.25 -2.12 -10.17
CA SER A 125 -4.65 -1.24 -9.17
C SER A 125 -3.20 -1.63 -8.92
N VAL A 126 -2.36 -0.61 -8.70
CA VAL A 126 -0.94 -0.70 -8.37
C VAL A 126 -0.72 0.24 -7.19
N VAL A 127 -0.54 -0.32 -6.01
CA VAL A 127 -0.47 0.46 -4.76
C VAL A 127 0.78 0.08 -3.98
N THR A 128 1.52 1.08 -3.53
CA THR A 128 2.80 0.91 -2.83
C THR A 128 2.72 1.43 -1.40
N SER A 129 3.18 0.62 -0.44
CA SER A 129 3.47 1.05 0.92
C SER A 129 4.99 1.05 1.14
N GLY A 130 5.49 2.08 1.82
CA GLY A 130 6.91 2.22 2.12
C GLY A 130 7.16 3.21 3.26
N ALA A 131 8.25 3.01 3.99
CA ALA A 131 8.62 3.86 5.14
C ALA A 131 8.98 5.31 4.74
N TYR A 132 9.39 5.52 3.49
CA TYR A 132 9.86 6.81 2.97
C TYR A 132 8.73 7.77 2.57
N GLU A 133 7.47 7.33 2.53
CA GLU A 133 6.36 8.20 2.14
C GLU A 133 6.00 9.20 3.24
N ARG A 134 6.02 8.77 4.51
CA ARG A 134 5.73 9.63 5.66
C ARG A 134 6.48 9.15 6.89
N PHE A 135 7.41 9.98 7.36
CA PHE A 135 8.27 9.72 8.51
C PHE A 135 8.57 11.02 9.27
N SER A 136 9.09 10.87 10.48
CA SER A 136 9.60 11.96 11.32
C SER A 136 10.91 11.54 11.96
N HIS A 137 11.75 12.51 12.27
CA HIS A 137 12.98 12.30 13.03
C HIS A 137 12.86 12.93 14.40
N THR A 138 13.43 12.28 15.40
CA THR A 138 13.74 12.92 16.70
C THR A 138 14.95 13.83 16.56
N GLU A 139 15.22 14.63 17.61
CA GLU A 139 16.39 15.52 17.65
C GLU A 139 17.73 14.75 17.55
N ASP A 140 17.77 13.50 18.01
CA ASP A 140 18.89 12.57 17.90
C ASP A 140 18.91 11.76 16.59
N ASN A 141 18.15 12.17 15.58
CA ASN A 141 18.04 11.58 14.23
C ASN A 141 17.42 10.18 14.14
N MET A 142 16.76 9.67 15.18
CA MET A 142 16.01 8.41 15.08
C MET A 142 14.77 8.58 14.19
N LEU A 143 14.64 7.72 13.18
CA LEU A 143 13.56 7.77 12.19
C LEU A 143 12.36 6.93 12.63
N TYR A 144 11.16 7.52 12.57
CA TYR A 144 9.88 6.86 12.83
C TYR A 144 8.97 7.03 11.61
N HIS A 145 8.55 5.93 10.96
CA HIS A 145 7.60 5.97 9.84
C HIS A 145 6.16 5.71 10.30
N HIS A 146 5.20 6.11 9.48
CA HIS A 146 3.77 6.16 9.85
C HIS A 146 3.03 4.82 9.96
N ILE A 147 3.66 3.69 9.61
CA ILE A 147 3.01 2.37 9.63
C ILE A 147 3.22 1.74 11.00
N ILE A 148 2.17 1.69 11.81
CA ILE A 148 2.22 1.26 13.21
C ILE A 148 1.91 -0.23 13.33
N ASN A 149 2.74 -0.97 14.06
CA ASN A 149 2.40 -2.31 14.50
C ASN A 149 1.41 -2.23 15.66
N ALA A 150 0.17 -2.67 15.43
CA ALA A 150 -0.90 -2.64 16.43
C ALA A 150 -0.59 -3.47 17.70
N GLN A 151 0.27 -4.49 17.61
CA GLN A 151 0.64 -5.34 18.75
C GLN A 151 1.63 -4.64 19.69
N THR A 152 2.59 -3.90 19.14
CA THR A 152 3.62 -3.22 19.93
C THR A 152 3.25 -1.77 20.24
N GLY A 153 2.46 -1.13 19.38
CA GLY A 153 2.11 0.28 19.46
C GLY A 153 3.17 1.22 18.89
N TYR A 154 4.26 0.70 18.33
CA TYR A 154 5.36 1.45 17.69
C TYR A 154 5.28 1.33 16.16
N PRO A 155 5.98 2.19 15.39
CA PRO A 155 6.24 1.90 13.98
C PRO A 155 6.78 0.48 13.78
N SER A 156 6.28 -0.22 12.76
CA SER A 156 6.70 -1.59 12.48
C SER A 156 8.16 -1.63 12.03
N ASP A 157 8.94 -2.62 12.44
CA ASP A 157 10.27 -2.79 11.85
C ASP A 157 10.17 -2.97 10.33
N PRO A 158 11.02 -2.30 9.54
CA PRO A 158 10.96 -2.40 8.09
C PRO A 158 11.42 -3.80 7.67
N ALA A 159 10.48 -4.64 7.24
CA ALA A 159 10.80 -5.95 6.65
C ALA A 159 11.29 -5.83 5.20
N CYS A 160 11.02 -4.69 4.55
CA CYS A 160 11.46 -4.31 3.22
C CYS A 160 11.46 -2.77 3.10
N LEU A 161 12.01 -2.21 2.03
CA LEU A 161 11.98 -0.76 1.78
C LEU A 161 10.62 -0.30 1.24
N SER A 162 10.01 -1.12 0.39
CA SER A 162 8.62 -0.96 -0.06
C SER A 162 8.02 -2.27 -0.52
N ALA A 163 6.70 -2.37 -0.39
CA ALA A 163 5.89 -3.41 -1.00
C ALA A 163 4.85 -2.77 -1.92
N THR A 164 4.78 -3.27 -3.16
CA THR A 164 3.79 -2.87 -4.17
C THR A 164 2.88 -4.03 -4.47
N ILE A 165 1.57 -3.81 -4.42
CA ILE A 165 0.55 -4.80 -4.72
C ILE A 165 -0.14 -4.46 -6.04
N ILE A 166 -0.37 -5.49 -6.85
CA ILE A 166 -1.09 -5.41 -8.12
C ILE A 166 -2.27 -6.38 -8.09
N CYS A 167 -3.48 -5.86 -8.14
CA CYS A 167 -4.72 -6.65 -8.21
C CYS A 167 -5.87 -5.83 -8.81
N SER A 168 -7.07 -6.41 -8.95
CA SER A 168 -8.22 -5.77 -9.59
C SER A 168 -9.02 -4.83 -8.70
N SER A 169 -8.86 -4.93 -7.37
CA SER A 169 -9.56 -4.09 -6.39
C SER A 169 -8.56 -3.12 -5.79
N SER A 170 -8.79 -1.81 -5.92
CA SER A 170 -7.87 -0.84 -5.35
C SER A 170 -7.96 -0.78 -3.83
N MET A 171 -9.14 -1.03 -3.27
CA MET A 171 -9.33 -1.20 -1.83
C MET A 171 -8.50 -2.36 -1.28
N ASP A 172 -8.50 -3.52 -1.95
CA ASP A 172 -7.65 -4.65 -1.57
C ASP A 172 -6.18 -4.31 -1.74
N ALA A 173 -5.79 -3.64 -2.83
CA ALA A 173 -4.40 -3.28 -3.07
C ALA A 173 -3.82 -2.36 -1.97
N ASP A 174 -4.56 -1.34 -1.51
CA ASP A 174 -4.15 -0.41 -0.44
C ASP A 174 -4.00 -1.13 0.92
N ALA A 175 -4.96 -2.00 1.26
CA ALA A 175 -4.91 -2.79 2.48
C ALA A 175 -3.76 -3.82 2.44
N LEU A 176 -3.64 -4.56 1.34
CA LEU A 176 -2.64 -5.60 1.17
C LEU A 176 -1.23 -5.03 1.07
N SER A 177 -1.02 -3.83 0.51
CA SER A 177 0.32 -3.24 0.45
C SER A 177 0.86 -2.92 1.84
N THR A 178 -0.02 -2.50 2.76
CA THR A 178 0.33 -2.26 4.16
C THR A 178 0.69 -3.58 4.86
N ILE A 179 -0.11 -4.64 4.66
CA ILE A 179 0.17 -5.97 5.21
C ILE A 179 1.49 -6.53 4.64
N ALA A 180 1.68 -6.41 3.33
CA ALA A 180 2.88 -6.87 2.63
C ALA A 180 4.13 -6.15 3.13
N PHE A 181 4.07 -4.83 3.31
CA PHE A 181 5.16 -4.04 3.86
C PHE A 181 5.56 -4.53 5.27
N MET A 182 4.57 -4.77 6.14
CA MET A 182 4.82 -5.27 7.50
C MET A 182 5.32 -6.73 7.52
N TYR A 183 4.90 -7.56 6.57
CA TYR A 183 5.29 -8.97 6.50
C TYR A 183 6.65 -9.19 5.84
N GLY A 184 7.03 -8.32 4.89
CA GLY A 184 8.12 -8.57 3.96
C GLY A 184 7.81 -9.71 2.98
N SER A 185 8.70 -9.90 2.01
CA SER A 185 8.46 -10.83 0.90
C SER A 185 8.30 -12.28 1.36
N GLU A 186 9.14 -12.77 2.27
CA GLU A 186 9.13 -14.17 2.68
C GLU A 186 7.82 -14.58 3.35
N ARG A 187 7.37 -13.79 4.34
CA ARG A 187 6.14 -14.10 5.08
C ARG A 187 4.90 -13.81 4.24
N PHE A 188 4.90 -12.75 3.45
CA PHE A 188 3.75 -12.41 2.61
C PHE A 188 3.48 -13.49 1.55
N LEU A 189 4.51 -13.92 0.82
CA LEU A 189 4.38 -14.93 -0.24
C LEU A 189 3.92 -16.30 0.27
N LYS A 190 4.15 -16.61 1.55
CA LYS A 190 3.64 -17.83 2.22
C LYS A 190 2.25 -17.65 2.83
N SER A 191 1.73 -16.43 2.88
CA SER A 191 0.44 -16.12 3.51
C SER A 191 -0.74 -16.36 2.55
N VAL A 192 -1.94 -16.48 3.12
CA VAL A 192 -3.19 -16.58 2.34
C VAL A 192 -3.45 -15.36 1.45
N PHE A 193 -2.86 -14.21 1.79
CA PHE A 193 -3.04 -12.96 1.03
C PHE A 193 -2.37 -13.01 -0.34
N ALA A 194 -1.26 -13.74 -0.49
CA ALA A 194 -0.55 -13.86 -1.76
C ALA A 194 -1.38 -14.54 -2.87
N GLN A 195 -2.48 -15.22 -2.51
CA GLN A 195 -3.40 -15.82 -3.49
C GLN A 195 -4.34 -14.79 -4.14
N LYS A 196 -4.43 -13.58 -3.57
CA LYS A 196 -5.38 -12.55 -4.00
C LYS A 196 -4.76 -11.48 -4.89
N CYS A 197 -3.43 -11.46 -5.02
CA CYS A 197 -2.73 -10.39 -5.69
C CYS A 197 -1.35 -10.81 -6.17
N GLU A 198 -0.78 -9.98 -7.04
CA GLU A 198 0.63 -10.03 -7.40
C GLU A 198 1.39 -8.97 -6.61
N ALA A 199 2.68 -9.20 -6.34
CA ALA A 199 3.45 -8.35 -5.43
C ALA A 199 4.88 -8.12 -5.90
N VAL A 200 5.39 -6.91 -5.63
CA VAL A 200 6.79 -6.52 -5.83
C VAL A 200 7.32 -5.93 -4.54
N PHE A 201 8.43 -6.46 -4.05
CA PHE A 201 9.14 -6.02 -2.87
C PHE A 201 10.48 -5.44 -3.29
N VAL A 202 10.80 -4.24 -2.81
CA VAL A 202 12.17 -3.74 -2.80
C VAL A 202 12.74 -4.06 -1.44
N GLU A 203 13.69 -4.99 -1.40
CA GLU A 203 14.28 -5.51 -0.17
C GLU A 203 15.22 -4.49 0.47
N LEU A 204 15.60 -4.71 1.72
CA LEU A 204 16.49 -3.80 2.47
C LEU A 204 17.87 -3.63 1.84
N ASP A 205 18.35 -4.64 1.10
CA ASP A 205 19.61 -4.59 0.35
C ASP A 205 19.48 -3.94 -1.03
N GLY A 206 18.27 -3.44 -1.38
CA GLY A 206 17.96 -2.84 -2.67
C GLY A 206 17.68 -3.83 -3.79
N SER A 207 17.78 -5.15 -3.54
CA SER A 207 17.32 -6.16 -4.49
C SER A 207 15.80 -6.17 -4.60
N VAL A 208 15.27 -6.80 -5.66
CA VAL A 208 13.82 -6.88 -5.88
C VAL A 208 13.36 -8.33 -5.86
N THR A 209 12.33 -8.62 -5.07
CA THR A 209 11.56 -9.87 -5.14
C THR A 209 10.20 -9.58 -5.74
N ALA A 210 9.74 -10.38 -6.71
CA ALA A 210 8.42 -10.23 -7.30
C ALA A 210 7.73 -11.59 -7.47
N THR A 211 6.40 -11.59 -7.52
CA THR A 211 5.63 -12.81 -7.82
C THR A 211 5.86 -13.27 -9.27
N LYS A 212 5.88 -14.58 -9.49
CA LYS A 212 6.24 -15.18 -10.79
C LYS A 212 5.41 -14.71 -11.98
N LYS A 213 4.13 -14.39 -11.80
CA LYS A 213 3.24 -13.90 -12.88
C LYS A 213 3.72 -12.56 -13.46
N LEU A 214 4.48 -11.79 -12.68
CA LEU A 214 5.03 -10.50 -13.10
C LEU A 214 6.27 -10.59 -13.99
N SER A 215 6.83 -11.79 -14.22
CA SER A 215 8.09 -12.00 -14.95
C SER A 215 8.13 -11.46 -16.38
N THR A 216 6.99 -11.30 -17.03
CA THR A 216 6.86 -10.72 -18.38
C THR A 216 6.33 -9.29 -18.37
N THR A 217 5.92 -8.78 -17.21
CA THR A 217 5.18 -7.51 -17.04
C THR A 217 6.05 -6.45 -16.36
N ILE A 218 6.95 -6.85 -15.45
CA ILE A 218 7.82 -5.95 -14.70
C ILE A 218 9.21 -5.93 -15.33
N SER A 219 9.74 -4.74 -15.55
CA SER A 219 11.14 -4.52 -15.94
C SER A 219 11.74 -3.35 -15.18
N SER A 220 13.06 -3.22 -15.21
CA SER A 220 13.75 -1.99 -14.81
C SER A 220 13.19 -0.81 -15.60
N TYR A 221 13.14 0.37 -14.97
CA TYR A 221 12.75 1.60 -15.67
C TYR A 221 13.81 2.03 -16.68
N SER A 222 15.08 1.91 -16.31
CA SER A 222 16.23 2.29 -17.15
C SER A 222 17.08 1.07 -17.52
N ASP A 223 17.43 0.96 -18.80
CA ASP A 223 18.35 -0.06 -19.31
C ASP A 223 19.81 0.18 -18.87
N THR A 224 20.14 1.42 -18.49
CA THR A 224 21.49 1.79 -18.03
C THR A 224 21.71 1.52 -16.54
N GLN A 225 20.64 1.22 -15.79
CA GLN A 225 20.67 0.86 -14.37
C GLN A 225 19.77 -0.36 -14.12
N PRO A 226 20.14 -1.55 -14.65
CA PRO A 226 19.31 -2.73 -14.54
C PRO A 226 19.21 -3.19 -13.09
N VAL A 227 17.99 -3.46 -12.65
CA VAL A 227 17.67 -3.97 -11.33
C VAL A 227 17.57 -5.49 -11.39
N ARG A 228 18.24 -6.19 -10.46
CA ARG A 228 18.13 -7.64 -10.35
C ARG A 228 16.80 -7.99 -9.68
N ILE A 229 15.93 -8.66 -10.42
CA ILE A 229 14.61 -9.11 -9.94
C ILE A 229 14.62 -10.63 -9.76
N SER A 230 14.26 -11.09 -8.56
CA SER A 230 14.00 -12.49 -8.24
C SER A 230 12.51 -12.77 -8.31
N PHE A 231 12.09 -13.62 -9.25
CA PHE A 231 10.70 -14.05 -9.38
C PHE A 231 10.46 -15.31 -8.55
N LYS A 232 9.52 -15.26 -7.61
CA LYS A 232 9.16 -16.35 -6.70
C LYS A 232 7.71 -16.80 -6.90
#